data_AF-A0AA39P8X7-F1
#
_entry.id   AF-A0AA39P8X7-F1
#
_cell.length_a   1.000
_cell.length_b   1.000
_cell.length_c   1.000
_cell.angle_alpha   90.00
_cell.angle_beta   90.00
_cell.angle_gamma   90.00
#
_symmetry.space_group_name_H-M   'P 1'
#
loop_
_entity.id
_entity.type
_entity.pdbx_description
1 polymer ?
#
loop_
_entity_poly.entity_id
_entity_poly.type
_entity_poly.pdbx_seq_one_letter_code
_entity_poly.pdbx_strand_id
1 'polypeptide(L)'
;KRKDCKCTCCTHDRSHKGCDNPHKCAITARIMLDRLTEKWDPRRPDQEDGLAMTLNEHIQNLEARANDGTIRFNPDMDSDCSLVDGFRIFASVWDTCSRQAERNTKGNEWIDEGAKVSTAYTDGSAFNNGTATARAGAGVWFGDDDERNLAIRLSDPLQTNNIAEIRAV
;
A
#
# COMPACT_ATOMS: atom_id res chain seq x y z
N LYS A 1 -16.39 -16.46 -34.17
CA LYS A 1 -17.12 -16.09 -32.92
C LYS A 1 -18.62 -16.31 -33.11
N ARG A 2 -19.25 -17.17 -32.30
CA ARG A 2 -20.68 -17.54 -32.40
C ARG A 2 -21.61 -16.34 -32.08
N LYS A 3 -22.56 -16.01 -32.96
CA LYS A 3 -23.52 -14.90 -32.78
C LYS A 3 -24.73 -15.29 -31.91
N ASP A 4 -25.07 -16.57 -31.90
CA ASP A 4 -26.32 -17.15 -31.39
C ASP A 4 -26.13 -17.92 -30.07
N CYS A 5 -25.13 -17.57 -29.26
CA CYS A 5 -24.93 -18.16 -27.93
C CYS A 5 -26.23 -18.11 -27.12
N LYS A 6 -26.64 -19.25 -26.55
CA LYS A 6 -27.93 -19.45 -25.89
C LYS A 6 -27.90 -19.19 -24.37
N CYS A 7 -26.78 -18.72 -23.82
CA CYS A 7 -26.74 -18.39 -22.39
C CYS A 7 -27.66 -17.20 -22.05
N THR A 8 -28.05 -17.11 -20.79
CA THR A 8 -28.96 -16.08 -20.26
C THR A 8 -28.44 -14.66 -20.55
N CYS A 9 -27.15 -14.38 -20.28
CA CYS A 9 -26.56 -13.06 -20.50
C CYS A 9 -26.59 -12.64 -21.98
N CYS A 10 -26.12 -13.50 -22.89
CA CYS A 10 -26.15 -13.19 -24.33
C CYS A 10 -27.58 -13.02 -24.87
N THR A 11 -28.56 -13.71 -24.28
CA THR A 11 -29.96 -13.56 -24.67
C THR A 11 -30.52 -12.22 -24.19
N HIS A 12 -30.23 -11.85 -22.94
CA HIS A 12 -30.60 -10.54 -22.38
C HIS A 12 -29.99 -9.39 -23.20
N ASP A 13 -28.70 -9.44 -23.54
CA ASP A 13 -28.03 -8.39 -24.29
C ASP A 13 -28.61 -8.20 -25.69
N ARG A 14 -29.03 -9.29 -26.35
CA ARG A 14 -29.71 -9.20 -27.65
C ARG A 14 -31.09 -8.57 -27.51
N SER A 15 -31.90 -9.00 -26.54
CA SER A 15 -33.31 -8.59 -26.45
C SER A 15 -33.55 -7.26 -25.74
N HIS A 16 -32.71 -6.88 -24.78
CA HIS A 16 -32.90 -5.69 -23.94
C HIS A 16 -31.88 -4.57 -24.20
N LYS A 17 -30.70 -4.90 -24.74
CA LYS A 17 -29.65 -3.92 -25.07
C LYS A 17 -29.45 -3.72 -26.57
N GLY A 18 -30.15 -4.49 -27.41
CA GLY A 18 -30.06 -4.40 -28.87
C GLY A 18 -28.70 -4.81 -29.44
N CYS A 19 -27.91 -5.61 -28.73
CA CYS A 19 -26.57 -6.00 -29.19
C CYS A 19 -26.64 -7.18 -30.18
N ASP A 20 -26.21 -6.98 -31.43
CA ASP A 20 -26.24 -8.02 -32.48
C ASP A 20 -25.33 -9.23 -32.21
N ASN A 21 -24.24 -9.03 -31.46
CA ASN A 21 -23.28 -10.10 -31.18
C ASN A 21 -22.60 -9.91 -29.81
N PRO A 22 -23.28 -10.24 -28.71
CA PRO A 22 -22.72 -10.10 -27.36
C PRO A 22 -21.43 -10.89 -27.15
N HIS A 23 -21.31 -12.03 -27.85
CA HIS A 23 -20.11 -12.86 -27.77
C HIS A 23 -18.87 -12.18 -28.41
N LYS A 24 -19.04 -11.28 -29.38
CA LYS A 24 -17.94 -10.41 -29.84
C LYS A 24 -17.45 -9.51 -28.72
N CYS A 25 -18.37 -8.84 -28.03
CA CYS A 25 -18.09 -7.95 -26.90
C CYS A 25 -17.38 -8.70 -25.78
N ALA A 26 -17.90 -9.87 -25.37
CA ALA A 26 -17.29 -10.70 -24.34
C ALA A 26 -15.86 -11.10 -24.67
N ILE A 27 -15.57 -11.47 -25.92
CA ILE A 27 -14.19 -11.80 -26.31
C ILE A 27 -13.31 -10.56 -26.37
N THR A 28 -13.82 -9.41 -26.80
CA THR A 28 -13.06 -8.15 -26.78
C THR A 28 -12.72 -7.75 -25.34
N ALA A 29 -13.69 -7.83 -24.42
CA ALA A 29 -13.48 -7.60 -23.00
C ALA A 29 -12.42 -8.56 -22.43
N ARG A 30 -12.47 -9.84 -22.80
CA ARG A 30 -11.43 -10.81 -22.41
C ARG A 30 -10.04 -10.40 -22.90
N ILE A 31 -9.90 -10.01 -24.17
CA ILE A 31 -8.61 -9.53 -24.70
C ILE A 31 -8.09 -8.31 -23.94
N MET A 32 -8.99 -7.40 -23.53
CA MET A 32 -8.61 -6.23 -22.72
C MET A 32 -8.16 -6.66 -21.32
N LEU A 33 -8.93 -7.53 -20.65
CA LEU A 33 -8.60 -8.08 -19.33
C LEU A 33 -7.26 -8.84 -19.35
N ASP A 34 -7.01 -9.64 -20.40
CA ASP A 34 -5.77 -10.41 -20.57
C ASP A 34 -4.52 -9.53 -20.80
N ARG A 35 -4.70 -8.22 -21.02
CA ARG A 35 -3.61 -7.23 -21.12
C ARG A 35 -3.38 -6.45 -19.84
N LEU A 36 -4.25 -6.58 -18.85
CA LEU A 36 -4.07 -5.92 -17.56
C LEU A 36 -2.90 -6.59 -16.83
N THR A 37 -2.03 -5.79 -16.24
CA THR A 37 -1.02 -6.33 -15.32
C THR A 37 -1.70 -6.81 -14.05
N GLU A 38 -1.01 -7.64 -13.27
CA GLU A 38 -1.55 -8.26 -12.06
C GLU A 38 -2.20 -7.26 -11.09
N LYS A 39 -1.65 -6.04 -10.96
CA LYS A 39 -2.22 -4.96 -10.12
C LYS A 39 -3.63 -4.52 -10.55
N TRP A 40 -3.95 -4.62 -11.84
CA TRP A 40 -5.17 -4.03 -12.41
C TRP A 40 -6.18 -5.09 -12.84
N ASP A 41 -5.87 -6.39 -12.71
CA ASP A 41 -6.76 -7.46 -13.15
C ASP A 41 -7.84 -7.75 -12.09
N PRO A 42 -9.11 -7.37 -12.32
CA PRO A 42 -10.19 -7.54 -11.35
C PRO A 42 -10.64 -9.00 -11.19
N ARG A 43 -10.08 -9.92 -11.98
CA ARG A 43 -10.37 -11.36 -11.86
C ARG A 43 -9.54 -12.02 -10.78
N ARG A 44 -8.49 -11.35 -10.28
CA ARG A 44 -7.69 -11.87 -9.19
C ARG A 44 -8.49 -11.70 -7.89
N PRO A 45 -8.50 -12.72 -7.01
CA PRO A 45 -9.01 -12.53 -5.67
C PRO A 45 -8.27 -11.38 -4.98
N ASP A 46 -8.89 -10.78 -3.97
CA ASP A 46 -8.25 -9.76 -3.13
C ASP A 46 -6.85 -10.21 -2.72
N GLN A 47 -5.92 -9.28 -2.51
CA GLN A 47 -4.51 -9.58 -2.29
C GLN A 47 -4.33 -10.65 -1.18
N GLU A 48 -4.15 -11.92 -1.57
CA GLU A 48 -3.83 -13.02 -0.66
C GLU A 48 -2.36 -12.94 -0.24
N ASP A 49 -2.00 -11.81 0.35
CA ASP A 49 -0.66 -11.55 0.84
C ASP A 49 -0.47 -12.05 2.27
N GLY A 50 -1.54 -12.46 2.97
CA GLY A 50 -1.46 -12.92 4.36
C GLY A 50 -1.05 -11.82 5.35
N LEU A 51 -1.05 -10.56 4.93
CA LEU A 51 -0.76 -9.41 5.77
C LEU A 51 -1.98 -8.94 6.56
N ALA A 52 -3.18 -9.28 6.08
CA ALA A 52 -4.43 -9.00 6.75
C ALA A 52 -4.43 -9.54 8.18
N MET A 53 -4.95 -8.72 9.10
CA MET A 53 -5.05 -9.09 10.50
C MET A 53 -6.18 -10.12 10.72
N THR A 54 -5.90 -11.11 11.56
CA THR A 54 -6.94 -12.02 12.06
C THR A 54 -7.78 -11.33 13.13
N LEU A 55 -8.99 -11.85 13.39
CA LEU A 55 -9.86 -11.35 14.44
C LEU A 55 -9.18 -11.31 15.82
N ASN A 56 -8.40 -12.34 16.15
CA ASN A 56 -7.66 -12.40 17.42
C ASN A 56 -6.60 -11.31 17.50
N GLU A 57 -5.88 -11.05 16.42
CA GLU A 57 -4.88 -9.97 16.38
C GLU A 57 -5.55 -8.59 16.50
N HIS A 58 -6.75 -8.40 15.94
CA HIS A 58 -7.53 -7.18 16.15
C HIS A 58 -7.90 -6.98 17.62
N ILE A 59 -8.37 -8.04 18.29
CA ILE A 59 -8.69 -8.01 19.72
C ILE A 59 -7.43 -7.67 20.53
N GLN A 60 -6.30 -8.32 20.25
CA GLN A 60 -5.01 -8.03 20.90
C GLN A 60 -4.59 -6.57 20.71
N ASN A 61 -4.75 -6.01 19.51
CA ASN A 61 -4.47 -4.61 19.26
C ASN A 61 -5.39 -3.67 20.03
N LEU A 62 -6.69 -3.98 20.18
CA LEU A 62 -7.62 -3.19 20.98
C LEU A 62 -7.22 -3.19 22.46
N GLU A 63 -6.87 -4.36 23.00
CA GLU A 63 -6.38 -4.49 24.36
C GLU A 63 -5.05 -3.76 24.56
N ALA A 64 -4.11 -3.90 23.64
CA ALA A 64 -2.82 -3.21 23.70
C ALA A 64 -3.00 -1.68 23.63
N ARG A 65 -3.93 -1.16 22.83
CA ARG A 65 -4.24 0.29 22.80
C ARG A 65 -4.74 0.82 24.13
N ALA A 66 -5.52 0.02 24.86
CA ALA A 66 -6.05 0.41 26.16
C ALA A 66 -4.97 0.40 27.27
N ASN A 67 -3.87 -0.30 27.05
CA ASN A 67 -2.82 -0.54 28.04
C ASN A 67 -1.45 0.02 27.63
N ASP A 68 -1.40 0.94 26.64
CA ASP A 68 -0.16 1.46 26.04
C ASP A 68 0.85 0.37 25.62
N GLY A 69 0.32 -0.78 25.18
CA GLY A 69 1.07 -1.93 24.70
C GLY A 69 1.51 -1.81 23.24
N THR A 70 2.31 -2.78 22.79
CA THR A 70 2.74 -2.87 21.39
C THR A 70 1.57 -3.17 20.46
N ILE A 71 1.38 -2.33 19.44
CA ILE A 71 0.35 -2.51 18.42
C ILE A 71 0.96 -3.14 17.18
N ARG A 72 0.37 -4.24 16.71
CA ARG A 72 0.70 -4.80 15.40
C ARG A 72 0.13 -3.88 14.32
N PHE A 73 0.98 -3.41 13.41
CA PHE A 73 0.52 -2.59 12.30
C PHE A 73 -0.47 -3.38 11.42
N ASN A 74 -1.65 -2.79 11.17
CA ASN A 74 -2.60 -3.31 10.18
C ASN A 74 -2.32 -2.61 8.84
N PRO A 75 -1.81 -3.31 7.82
CA PRO A 75 -1.55 -2.70 6.53
C PRO A 75 -2.83 -2.51 5.69
N ASP A 76 -3.96 -3.08 6.11
CA ASP A 76 -5.24 -2.92 5.43
C ASP A 76 -5.81 -1.53 5.71
N MET A 77 -5.97 -0.75 4.65
CA MET A 77 -6.55 0.58 4.71
C MET A 77 -8.04 0.52 4.38
N ASP A 78 -8.79 -0.17 5.22
CA ASP A 78 -10.25 -0.11 5.18
C ASP A 78 -10.69 1.07 6.04
N SER A 79 -10.61 2.26 5.46
CA SER A 79 -11.04 3.47 6.15
C SER A 79 -12.40 3.95 5.65
N ASP A 80 -13.31 4.20 6.59
CA ASP A 80 -14.58 4.89 6.36
C ASP A 80 -14.41 6.40 6.09
N CYS A 81 -13.17 6.90 6.05
CA CYS A 81 -12.89 8.31 5.78
C CYS A 81 -12.91 8.64 4.27
N SER A 82 -13.06 9.92 3.93
CA SER A 82 -13.08 10.33 2.53
C SER A 82 -11.70 10.08 1.89
N LEU A 83 -11.64 9.84 0.58
CA LEU A 83 -10.37 9.64 -0.14
C LEU A 83 -9.36 10.77 0.10
N VAL A 84 -9.85 11.99 0.36
CA VAL A 84 -9.03 13.17 0.64
C VAL A 84 -8.34 13.08 2.00
N ASP A 85 -8.96 12.40 2.97
CA ASP A 85 -8.42 12.22 4.32
C ASP A 85 -7.41 11.07 4.37
N GLY A 86 -7.63 10.03 3.55
CA GLY A 86 -6.84 8.79 3.56
C GLY A 86 -5.59 8.80 2.67
N PHE A 87 -5.54 9.63 1.62
CA PHE A 87 -4.44 9.57 0.64
C PHE A 87 -3.86 10.95 0.33
N ARG A 88 -2.53 11.03 0.42
CA ARG A 88 -1.76 12.14 -0.17
C ARG A 88 -0.89 11.59 -1.29
N ILE A 89 -1.10 12.09 -2.50
CA ILE A 89 -0.29 11.74 -3.67
C ILE A 89 0.76 12.82 -3.86
N PHE A 90 2.01 12.47 -3.60
CA PHE A 90 3.15 13.33 -3.87
C PHE A 90 3.82 12.86 -5.17
N ALA A 91 3.41 13.43 -6.30
CA ALA A 91 4.02 13.15 -7.59
C ALA A 91 4.48 14.45 -8.25
N SER A 92 5.70 14.46 -8.77
CA SER A 92 6.09 15.49 -9.75
C SER A 92 5.42 15.15 -11.08
N VAL A 93 5.00 16.17 -11.85
CA VAL A 93 4.32 15.94 -13.15
C VAL A 93 5.19 15.23 -14.20
N TRP A 94 6.47 14.98 -13.89
CA TRP A 94 7.45 14.35 -14.78
C TRP A 94 7.93 12.97 -14.28
N ASP A 95 7.63 12.60 -13.03
CA ASP A 95 8.00 11.29 -12.48
C ASP A 95 6.93 10.26 -12.79
N THR A 96 7.09 9.55 -13.91
CA THR A 96 6.31 8.34 -14.19
C THR A 96 7.11 7.11 -13.77
N CYS A 97 6.75 6.51 -12.63
CA CYS A 97 7.26 5.20 -12.25
C CYS A 97 6.41 4.12 -12.92
N SER A 98 6.96 3.43 -13.93
CA SER A 98 6.30 2.30 -14.58
C SER A 98 6.41 1.00 -13.79
N ARG A 99 7.19 0.98 -12.70
CA ARG A 99 7.29 -0.19 -11.82
C ARG A 99 5.99 -0.32 -11.04
N GLN A 100 5.46 -1.53 -11.03
CA GLN A 100 4.30 -1.85 -10.22
C GLN A 100 4.68 -1.63 -8.74
N ALA A 101 3.77 -1.02 -7.98
CA ALA A 101 3.87 -1.06 -6.52
C ALA A 101 3.70 -2.53 -6.10
N GLU A 102 4.79 -3.15 -5.69
CA GLU A 102 4.81 -4.52 -5.21
C GLU A 102 4.49 -4.52 -3.71
N ARG A 103 3.46 -5.28 -3.33
CA ARG A 103 3.16 -5.60 -1.94
C ARG A 103 3.71 -7.00 -1.72
N ASN A 104 4.77 -7.11 -0.91
CA ASN A 104 5.35 -8.40 -0.60
C ASN A 104 4.33 -9.23 0.17
N THR A 105 4.16 -10.50 -0.22
CA THR A 105 3.38 -11.43 0.59
C THR A 105 4.11 -11.67 1.91
N LYS A 106 3.36 -12.01 2.95
CA LYS A 106 3.86 -12.59 4.19
C LYS A 106 4.50 -13.92 3.85
N GLY A 107 5.76 -13.87 3.38
CA GLY A 107 6.53 -15.06 3.07
C GLY A 107 6.67 -15.92 4.32
N ASN A 108 6.73 -17.24 4.15
CA ASN A 108 7.10 -18.17 5.22
C ASN A 108 8.49 -17.85 5.83
N GLU A 109 9.28 -16.99 5.19
CA GLU A 109 10.59 -16.51 5.65
C GLU A 109 10.52 -15.39 6.71
N TRP A 110 9.37 -14.73 6.89
CA TRP A 110 9.19 -13.66 7.89
C TRP A 110 8.83 -14.16 9.29
N ILE A 111 8.74 -15.48 9.45
CA ILE A 111 8.62 -16.13 10.74
C ILE A 111 9.87 -16.98 10.93
N ASP A 112 11.02 -16.32 11.03
CA ASP A 112 12.05 -16.91 11.87
C ASP A 112 11.46 -16.84 13.29
N GLU A 113 11.08 -17.98 13.85
CA GLU A 113 10.66 -18.09 15.25
C GLU A 113 11.77 -17.63 16.22
N GLY A 114 12.98 -17.36 15.70
CA GLY A 114 14.10 -16.66 16.33
C GLY A 114 14.38 -15.23 15.85
N ALA A 115 13.55 -14.62 14.99
CA ALA A 115 13.73 -13.24 14.52
C ALA A 115 13.75 -12.30 15.73
N LYS A 116 14.95 -11.81 16.06
CA LYS A 116 15.15 -10.89 17.17
C LYS A 116 14.44 -9.58 16.85
N VAL A 117 13.26 -9.39 17.45
CA VAL A 117 12.58 -8.09 17.45
C VAL A 117 13.50 -7.08 18.14
N SER A 118 13.94 -6.05 17.41
CA SER A 118 14.67 -4.93 17.98
C SER A 118 13.79 -3.70 18.03
N THR A 119 13.67 -3.10 19.21
CA THR A 119 13.03 -1.79 19.36
C THR A 119 13.96 -0.71 18.80
N ALA A 120 13.39 0.15 17.96
CA ALA A 120 14.06 1.33 17.44
C ALA A 120 13.16 2.55 17.69
N TYR A 121 13.79 3.68 18.00
CA TYR A 121 13.13 4.95 18.20
C TYR A 121 13.57 5.87 17.06
N THR A 122 12.63 6.26 16.21
CA THR A 122 12.87 7.08 15.03
C THR A 122 12.35 8.48 15.28
N ASP A 123 13.06 9.50 14.82
CA ASP A 123 12.61 10.89 14.86
C ASP A 123 13.14 11.67 13.65
N GLY A 124 12.30 12.53 13.10
CA GLY A 124 12.64 13.46 12.04
C GLY A 124 12.40 14.89 12.47
N SER A 125 13.44 15.73 12.38
CA SER A 125 13.31 17.15 12.75
C SER A 125 13.72 18.08 11.60
N ALA A 126 13.11 19.26 11.55
CA ALA A 126 13.51 20.32 10.64
C ALA A 126 13.63 21.69 11.32
N PHE A 127 14.85 22.24 11.30
CA PHE A 127 15.12 23.62 11.70
C PHE A 127 14.66 24.60 10.61
N ASN A 128 14.08 25.75 10.98
CA ASN A 128 13.51 26.74 10.06
C ASN A 128 12.57 26.12 8.99
N ASN A 129 11.77 25.13 9.39
CA ASN A 129 10.83 24.42 8.51
C ASN A 129 9.91 25.41 7.77
N GLY A 130 9.67 25.15 6.48
CA GLY A 130 8.86 26.02 5.61
C GLY A 130 9.57 27.26 5.06
N THR A 131 10.88 27.44 5.31
CA THR A 131 11.66 28.55 4.76
C THR A 131 12.72 28.08 3.76
N ALA A 132 13.27 29.01 2.97
CA ALA A 132 14.39 28.73 2.06
C ALA A 132 15.69 28.29 2.77
N THR A 133 15.77 28.48 4.09
CA THR A 133 16.91 28.07 4.92
C THR A 133 16.62 26.81 5.74
N ALA A 134 15.53 26.11 5.43
CA ALA A 134 15.11 24.94 6.17
C ALA A 134 16.18 23.86 6.17
N ARG A 135 16.31 23.20 7.32
CA ARG A 135 17.31 22.18 7.57
C ARG A 135 16.68 20.99 8.29
N ALA A 136 16.44 19.92 7.56
CA ALA A 136 15.94 18.64 8.03
C ALA A 136 17.03 17.56 8.31
N GLY A 137 16.80 16.74 9.33
CA GLY A 137 17.63 15.59 9.68
C GLY A 137 16.78 14.47 10.28
N ALA A 138 17.21 13.24 10.07
CA ALA A 138 16.52 12.04 10.55
C ALA A 138 17.44 11.25 11.48
N GLY A 139 16.88 10.59 12.49
CA GLY A 139 17.63 9.76 13.41
C GLY A 139 16.90 8.48 13.77
N VAL A 140 17.67 7.45 14.08
CA VAL A 140 17.20 6.20 14.66
C VAL A 140 18.09 5.83 15.84
N TRP A 141 17.48 5.44 16.95
CA TRP A 141 18.15 5.05 18.18
C TRP A 141 17.65 3.67 18.64
N PHE A 142 18.57 2.76 18.93
CA PHE A 142 18.30 1.38 19.33
C PHE A 142 18.65 1.12 20.81
N GLY A 143 19.48 1.98 21.42
CA GLY A 143 19.98 1.81 22.78
C GLY A 143 21.26 2.61 23.03
N ASP A 144 21.70 2.71 24.28
CA ASP A 144 22.98 3.34 24.59
C ASP A 144 24.15 2.57 23.94
N ASP A 145 25.07 3.31 23.31
CA ASP A 145 26.25 2.79 22.60
C ASP A 145 25.96 1.70 21.54
N ASP A 146 24.71 1.59 21.05
CA ASP A 146 24.37 0.68 19.96
C ASP A 146 24.96 1.21 18.63
N GLU A 147 25.75 0.37 17.95
CA GLU A 147 26.44 0.72 16.70
C GLU A 147 25.49 1.05 15.54
N ARG A 148 24.22 0.64 15.65
CA ARG A 148 23.17 0.92 14.66
C ARG A 148 22.53 2.29 14.87
N ASN A 149 22.80 2.97 15.99
CA ASN A 149 22.36 4.35 16.20
C ASN A 149 22.87 5.24 15.08
N LEU A 150 21.97 6.02 14.49
CA LEU A 150 22.28 6.84 13.33
C LEU A 150 21.57 8.19 13.44
N ALA A 151 22.29 9.25 13.09
CA ALA A 151 21.72 10.58 12.88
C ALA A 151 22.25 11.11 11.55
N ILE A 152 21.36 11.34 10.60
CA ILE A 152 21.70 11.80 9.26
C ILE A 152 21.12 13.18 8.98
N ARG A 153 21.93 13.96 8.27
CA ARG A 153 21.49 15.17 7.61
C ARG A 153 20.83 14.80 6.28
N LEU A 154 19.62 15.31 6.01
CA LEU A 154 19.00 15.06 4.70
C LEU A 154 19.76 15.84 3.61
N SER A 155 20.10 15.13 2.53
CA SER A 155 20.72 15.69 1.33
C SER A 155 19.71 16.22 0.32
N ASP A 156 18.41 15.92 0.50
CA ASP A 156 17.34 16.31 -0.40
C ASP A 156 17.22 17.85 -0.52
N PRO A 157 16.91 18.42 -1.70
CA PRO A 157 16.72 19.87 -1.83
C PRO A 157 15.49 20.35 -1.03
N LEU A 158 14.50 19.49 -0.83
CA LEU A 158 13.31 19.78 -0.05
C LEU A 158 13.53 19.37 1.42
N GLN A 159 13.64 20.37 2.28
CA GLN A 159 14.00 20.22 3.68
C GLN A 159 12.77 20.49 4.55
N THR A 160 11.99 19.45 4.85
CA THR A 160 10.77 19.59 5.67
C THR A 160 10.76 18.57 6.80
N ASN A 161 9.97 18.86 7.85
CA ASN A 161 9.79 17.93 8.96
C ASN A 161 9.25 16.58 8.47
N ASN A 162 8.21 16.60 7.63
CA ASN A 162 7.57 15.37 7.14
C ASN A 162 8.51 14.47 6.34
N ILE A 163 9.42 15.05 5.55
CA ILE A 163 10.44 14.26 4.82
C ILE A 163 11.45 13.66 5.80
N ALA A 164 11.82 14.40 6.85
CA ALA A 164 12.69 13.88 7.90
C ALA A 164 12.09 12.66 8.62
N GLU A 165 10.81 12.75 8.98
CA GLU A 165 10.10 11.65 9.66
C GLU A 165 10.06 10.40 8.79
N ILE A 166 9.73 10.56 7.50
CA ILE A 166 9.69 9.43 6.55
C ILE A 166 11.09 8.85 6.32
N ARG A 167 12.15 9.67 6.34
CA ARG A 167 13.53 9.21 6.16
C ARG A 167 14.08 8.49 7.38
N ALA A 168 13.46 8.63 8.54
CA ALA A 168 13.89 7.96 9.77
C ALA A 168 13.47 6.47 9.83
N VAL A 169 12.54 6.05 8.95
CA VAL A 169 11.97 4.68 8.85
C VAL A 169 12.43 4.01 7.56
#